data_AF-A0A9X0AWN1-F1
#
_entry.id   AF-A0A9X0AWN1-F1
#
_cell.length_a   1.000
_cell.length_b   1.000
_cell.length_c   1.000
_cell.angle_alpha   90.00
_cell.angle_beta   90.00
_cell.angle_gamma   90.00
#
_symmetry.space_group_name_H-M   'P 1'
#
loop_
_entity.id
_entity.type
_entity.pdbx_description
1 polymer ?
#
loop_
_entity_poly.entity_id
_entity_poly.type
_entity_poly.pdbx_seq_one_letter_code
_entity_poly.pdbx_strand_id
1 'polypeptide(L)'
;MPDQASVNRSLNTVRTELEYLQQSGALAPAQFQSIMAQLPQGNGQPSHYIDPRYNPNGGFDPSKITQEAQDPNHPAHPKNPKHHEWAKKMATKFGNAAVFGAGATFGGDLVNDIMRKF
;
A
#
# COMPACT_ATOMS: atom_id res chain seq x y z
N MET A 1 27.90 10.61 6.04
CA MET A 1 26.57 10.28 6.59
C MET A 1 25.78 11.57 6.65
N PRO A 2 24.51 11.61 6.23
CA PRO A 2 23.69 12.81 6.40
C PRO A 2 23.65 13.17 7.88
N ASP A 3 23.87 14.44 8.19
CA ASP A 3 23.84 14.94 9.55
C ASP A 3 22.41 14.81 10.11
N GLN A 4 22.24 14.21 11.29
CA GLN A 4 20.89 14.05 11.87
C GLN A 4 20.17 15.39 12.05
N ALA A 5 20.92 16.49 12.27
CA ALA A 5 20.35 17.82 12.35
C ALA A 5 19.82 18.31 10.99
N SER A 6 20.45 17.94 9.88
CA SER A 6 19.94 18.30 8.54
C SER A 6 18.68 17.53 8.19
N VAL A 7 18.58 16.25 8.58
CA VAL A 7 17.37 15.44 8.45
C VAL A 7 16.23 16.00 9.30
N ASN A 8 16.48 16.36 10.55
CA ASN A 8 15.45 16.93 11.41
C ASN A 8 14.94 18.29 10.89
N ARG A 9 15.84 19.12 10.35
CA ARG A 9 15.48 20.39 9.71
C ARG A 9 14.60 20.17 8.48
N SER A 10 14.98 19.25 7.59
CA SER A 10 14.20 18.95 6.38
C SER A 10 12.82 18.38 6.73
N LEU A 11 12.72 17.52 7.73
CA LEU A 11 11.42 17.00 8.21
C LEU A 11 10.51 18.11 8.72
N ASN A 12 11.05 19.10 9.42
CA ASN A 12 10.26 20.24 9.88
C ASN A 12 9.78 21.12 8.71
N THR A 13 10.63 21.36 7.71
CA THR A 13 10.23 22.04 6.48
C THR A 13 9.09 21.30 5.78
N VAL A 14 9.22 19.98 5.60
CA VAL A 14 8.17 19.16 4.97
C VAL A 14 6.85 19.24 5.72
N ARG A 15 6.87 19.22 7.07
CA ARG A 15 5.65 19.37 7.88
C ARG A 15 4.94 20.71 7.63
N THR A 16 5.69 21.81 7.60
CA THR A 16 5.14 23.13 7.32
C THR A 16 4.52 23.23 5.93
N GLU A 17 5.21 22.69 4.91
CA GLU A 17 4.69 22.68 3.54
C GLU A 17 3.41 21.84 3.41
N LEU A 18 3.35 20.67 4.06
CA LEU A 18 2.15 19.83 4.08
C LEU A 18 0.97 20.53 4.74
N GLU A 19 1.22 21.30 5.80
CA GLU A 19 0.19 22.10 6.46
C GLU A 19 -0.33 23.21 5.53
N TYR A 20 0.56 23.91 4.83
CA TYR A 20 0.18 24.90 3.81
C TYR A 20 -0.64 24.28 2.67
N LEU A 21 -0.25 23.10 2.19
CA LEU A 21 -0.99 22.36 1.16
C LEU A 21 -2.38 21.93 1.65
N GLN A 22 -2.53 21.59 2.93
CA GLN A 22 -3.83 21.28 3.52
C GLN A 22 -4.70 22.54 3.67
N GLN A 23 -4.11 23.69 4.02
CA GLN A 23 -4.83 24.97 4.14
C GLN A 23 -5.27 25.52 2.77
N SER A 24 -4.44 25.34 1.74
CA SER A 24 -4.76 25.74 0.36
C SER A 24 -5.79 24.83 -0.32
N GLY A 25 -6.20 23.74 0.34
CA GLY A 25 -7.15 22.77 -0.20
C GLY A 25 -6.56 21.81 -1.23
N ALA A 26 -5.25 21.87 -1.47
CA ALA A 26 -4.54 20.93 -2.34
C ALA A 26 -4.47 19.51 -1.73
N LEU A 27 -4.51 19.41 -0.40
CA LEU A 27 -4.57 18.15 0.34
C LEU A 27 -5.85 18.03 1.17
N ALA A 28 -6.54 16.90 1.05
CA ALA A 28 -7.65 16.57 1.94
C ALA A 28 -7.12 16.31 3.38
N PRO A 29 -7.90 16.59 4.44
CA PRO A 29 -7.47 16.35 5.82
C PRO A 29 -7.02 14.91 6.09
N ALA A 30 -7.69 13.93 5.49
CA ALA A 30 -7.32 12.52 5.60
C ALA A 30 -5.97 12.21 4.92
N GLN A 31 -5.69 12.82 3.76
CA GLN A 31 -4.41 12.64 3.05
C GLN A 31 -3.25 13.24 3.85
N PHE A 32 -3.45 14.43 4.43
CA PHE A 32 -2.48 15.07 5.31
C PHE A 32 -2.09 14.16 6.49
N GLN A 33 -3.07 13.60 7.19
CA GLN A 33 -2.83 12.68 8.33
C GLN A 33 -2.03 11.44 7.90
N SER A 34 -2.38 10.84 6.76
CA SER A 34 -1.68 9.68 6.23
C SER A 34 -0.24 9.97 5.85
N ILE A 35 0.02 11.11 5.18
CA ILE A 35 1.39 11.50 4.79
C ILE A 35 2.20 11.82 6.05
N MET A 36 1.63 12.55 7.01
CA MET A 36 2.27 12.85 8.29
C MET A 36 2.68 11.57 9.05
N ALA A 37 1.84 10.53 9.03
CA ALA A 37 2.13 9.25 9.66
C ALA A 37 3.26 8.47 8.94
N GLN A 38 3.42 8.66 7.63
CA GLN A 38 4.51 8.06 6.83
C GLN A 38 5.87 8.76 7.02
N LEU A 39 5.90 9.99 7.55
CA LEU A 39 7.16 10.68 7.79
C LEU A 39 7.95 10.05 8.96
N PRO A 40 9.30 9.99 8.89
CA PRO A 40 10.17 9.57 9.98
C PRO A 40 9.86 10.26 11.31
N GLN A 41 9.65 9.48 12.37
CA GLN A 41 9.30 9.96 13.70
C GLN A 41 10.57 10.14 14.56
N GLY A 42 11.37 11.18 14.25
CA GLY A 42 12.55 11.53 15.06
C GLY A 42 13.67 10.48 15.04
N ASN A 43 14.87 10.87 15.48
CA ASN A 43 16.07 10.01 15.51
C ASN A 43 16.47 9.35 14.17
N GLY A 44 15.93 9.82 13.04
CA GLY A 44 16.25 9.27 11.71
C GLY A 44 15.71 7.86 11.46
N GLN A 45 14.79 7.35 12.30
CA GLN A 45 14.17 6.06 12.08
C GLN A 45 13.08 6.17 11.00
N PRO A 46 13.07 5.30 9.98
CA PRO A 46 12.03 5.30 8.96
C PRO A 46 10.66 4.99 9.58
N SER A 47 9.60 5.61 9.06
CA SER A 47 8.24 5.25 9.47
C SER A 47 7.88 3.87 8.93
N HIS A 48 7.30 3.05 9.79
CA HIS A 48 6.73 1.74 9.43
C HIS A 48 5.25 1.85 9.07
N TYR A 49 4.67 3.06 9.11
CA TYR A 49 3.27 3.26 8.78
C TYR A 49 3.08 3.18 7.26
N ILE A 50 2.25 2.23 6.84
CA ILE A 50 1.79 2.08 5.45
C ILE A 50 0.29 2.36 5.47
N ASP A 51 -0.15 3.35 4.68
CA ASP A 51 -1.58 3.63 4.54
C ASP A 51 -2.28 2.44 3.85
N PRO A 52 -3.26 1.77 4.49
CA PRO A 52 -3.98 0.65 3.89
C PRO A 52 -4.67 0.99 2.55
N ARG A 53 -4.97 2.27 2.30
CA ARG A 53 -5.59 2.77 1.06
C ARG A 53 -4.61 2.88 -0.10
N TYR A 54 -3.32 3.06 0.19
CA TYR A 54 -2.25 3.26 -0.81
C TYR A 54 -1.19 2.15 -0.77
N ASN A 55 -1.44 1.09 -0.01
CA ASN A 55 -0.57 -0.07 0.01
C ASN A 55 -0.57 -0.73 -1.38
N PRO A 56 0.56 -0.77 -2.12
CA PRO A 56 0.64 -1.53 -3.38
C PRO A 56 0.47 -3.04 -3.15
N ASN A 57 0.67 -3.51 -1.92
CA ASN A 57 0.35 -4.87 -1.47
C ASN A 57 -1.05 -4.98 -0.83
N GLY A 58 -1.89 -3.95 -0.99
CA GLY A 58 -3.21 -3.80 -0.37
C GLY A 58 -4.30 -4.72 -0.93
N GLY A 59 -3.96 -5.81 -1.61
CA GLY A 59 -5.02 -6.71 -2.05
C GLY A 59 -4.60 -7.84 -2.95
N PHE A 60 -3.70 -8.70 -2.51
CA PHE A 60 -3.66 -10.12 -2.88
C PHE A 60 -2.47 -10.74 -2.14
N ASP A 61 -2.72 -11.47 -1.06
CA ASP A 61 -1.69 -12.33 -0.46
C ASP A 61 -2.00 -13.77 -0.91
N PRO A 62 -1.29 -14.29 -1.93
CA PRO A 62 -1.59 -15.60 -2.51
C PRO A 62 -1.51 -16.72 -1.48
N SER A 63 -0.62 -16.55 -0.49
CA SER A 63 -0.39 -17.54 0.57
C SER A 63 -1.58 -17.62 1.52
N LYS A 64 -2.16 -16.48 1.87
CA LYS A 64 -3.38 -16.43 2.70
C LYS A 64 -4.58 -16.97 1.96
N ILE A 65 -4.74 -16.63 0.68
CA ILE A 65 -5.84 -17.16 -0.15
C ILE A 65 -5.77 -18.68 -0.26
N THR A 66 -4.56 -19.24 -0.37
CA THR A 66 -4.36 -20.69 -0.44
C THR A 66 -4.74 -21.38 0.88
N GLN A 67 -4.40 -20.78 2.03
CA GLN A 67 -4.82 -21.29 3.35
C GLN A 67 -6.33 -21.14 3.57
N GLU A 68 -6.88 -19.99 3.19
CA GLU A 68 -8.31 -19.68 3.24
C GLU A 68 -9.14 -20.59 2.31
N ALA A 69 -8.59 -21.06 1.19
CA ALA A 69 -9.24 -22.00 0.30
C ALA A 69 -9.26 -23.44 0.85
N GLN A 70 -8.43 -23.75 1.86
CA GLN A 70 -8.39 -25.05 2.52
C GLN A 70 -9.45 -25.18 3.64
N ASP A 71 -9.92 -24.07 4.20
CA ASP A 71 -10.97 -24.08 5.23
C ASP A 71 -12.36 -24.27 4.59
N PRO A 72 -13.08 -25.37 4.88
CA PRO A 72 -14.41 -25.66 4.33
C PRO A 72 -15.47 -24.59 4.62
N ASN A 73 -15.33 -23.85 5.73
CA ASN A 73 -16.28 -22.82 6.15
C ASN A 73 -15.93 -21.44 5.59
N HIS A 74 -14.77 -21.29 4.96
CA HIS A 74 -14.31 -20.02 4.45
C HIS A 74 -14.84 -19.76 3.02
N PRO A 75 -15.23 -18.51 2.68
CA PRO A 75 -15.77 -18.19 1.35
C PRO A 75 -14.80 -18.42 0.19
N ALA A 76 -13.49 -18.56 0.44
CA ALA A 76 -12.51 -18.91 -0.59
C ALA A 76 -12.55 -20.40 -0.99
N HIS A 77 -13.28 -21.25 -0.26
CA HIS A 77 -13.40 -22.67 -0.58
C HIS A 77 -14.36 -22.91 -1.76
N PRO A 78 -13.99 -23.71 -2.77
CA PRO A 78 -14.81 -23.91 -3.98
C PRO A 78 -16.21 -24.49 -3.72
N LYS A 79 -16.38 -25.22 -2.60
CA LYS A 79 -17.66 -25.84 -2.23
C LYS A 79 -18.51 -24.96 -1.30
N ASN A 80 -18.06 -23.76 -0.94
CA ASN A 80 -18.81 -22.86 -0.08
C ASN A 80 -19.90 -22.13 -0.89
N PRO A 81 -21.16 -22.06 -0.43
CA PRO A 81 -22.22 -21.31 -1.11
C PRO A 81 -21.90 -19.82 -1.30
N LYS A 82 -21.02 -19.24 -0.47
CA LYS A 82 -20.56 -17.85 -0.57
C LYS A 82 -19.34 -17.66 -1.49
N HIS A 83 -18.87 -18.71 -2.15
CA HIS A 83 -17.70 -18.65 -3.04
C HIS A 83 -17.89 -17.68 -4.21
N HIS A 84 -19.08 -17.64 -4.79
CA HIS A 84 -19.40 -16.69 -5.86
C HIS A 84 -19.30 -15.23 -5.41
N GLU A 85 -19.73 -14.91 -4.19
CA GLU A 85 -19.63 -13.56 -3.63
C GLU A 85 -18.18 -13.19 -3.32
N TRP A 86 -17.40 -14.15 -2.82
CA TRP A 86 -15.97 -13.98 -2.59
C TRP A 86 -15.23 -13.69 -3.91
N ALA A 87 -15.46 -14.51 -4.94
CA ALA A 87 -14.87 -14.33 -6.27
C ALA A 87 -15.27 -12.99 -6.90
N LYS A 88 -16.54 -12.57 -6.75
CA LYS A 88 -16.98 -11.23 -7.18
C LYS A 88 -16.25 -10.11 -6.45
N LYS A 89 -16.09 -10.19 -5.12
CA LYS A 89 -15.34 -9.19 -4.34
C LYS A 89 -13.88 -9.13 -4.78
N MET A 90 -13.26 -10.26 -5.10
CA MET A 90 -11.90 -10.33 -5.65
C MET A 90 -11.81 -9.64 -7.03
N ALA A 91 -12.75 -9.94 -7.92
CA ALA A 91 -12.82 -9.33 -9.25
C ALA A 91 -13.10 -7.81 -9.18
N THR A 92 -13.98 -7.35 -8.29
CA THR A 92 -14.24 -5.91 -8.10
C THR A 92 -13.02 -5.17 -7.55
N LYS A 93 -12.28 -5.78 -6.62
CA LYS A 93 -11.03 -5.20 -6.12
C LYS A 93 -9.99 -5.07 -7.25
N PHE A 94 -9.84 -6.09 -8.09
CA PHE A 94 -8.95 -6.05 -9.25
C PHE A 94 -9.42 -5.06 -10.33
N GLY A 95 -10.72 -5.00 -10.61
CA GLY A 95 -11.31 -4.11 -11.61
C GLY A 95 -11.21 -2.64 -11.20
N ASN A 96 -11.45 -2.31 -9.94
CA ASN A 96 -11.23 -0.95 -9.44
C ASN A 96 -9.75 -0.57 -9.49
N ALA A 97 -8.83 -1.50 -9.20
CA ALA A 97 -7.38 -1.26 -9.31
C ALA A 97 -6.94 -0.98 -10.76
N ALA A 98 -7.56 -1.65 -11.75
CA ALA A 98 -7.31 -1.40 -13.16
C ALA A 98 -7.83 -0.01 -13.62
N VAL A 99 -8.99 0.43 -13.11
CA VAL A 99 -9.60 1.72 -13.46
C VAL A 99 -8.87 2.91 -12.80
N PHE A 100 -8.32 2.73 -11.59
CA PHE A 100 -7.59 3.79 -10.89
C PHE A 100 -6.09 3.91 -11.25
N GLY A 101 -5.63 3.29 -12.34
CA GLY A 101 -4.29 3.53 -12.87
C GLY A 101 -3.15 2.78 -12.18
N ALA A 102 -3.43 1.68 -11.47
CA ALA A 102 -2.41 0.77 -10.92
C ALA A 102 -1.95 -0.32 -11.93
N GLY A 103 -2.04 -0.03 -13.24
CA GLY A 103 -1.73 -0.96 -14.33
C GLY A 103 -0.25 -1.02 -14.76
N ALA A 104 0.69 -0.48 -13.97
CA ALA A 104 2.09 -0.31 -14.40
C ALA A 104 3.17 -0.87 -13.45
N THR A 105 2.83 -1.63 -12.39
CA THR A 105 3.84 -2.11 -11.42
C THR A 105 3.86 -3.61 -11.18
N PHE A 106 3.16 -4.41 -11.99
CA PHE A 106 3.22 -5.88 -11.96
C PHE A 106 4.29 -6.50 -12.89
N GLY A 107 5.28 -5.73 -13.33
CA GLY A 107 6.30 -6.19 -14.30
C GLY A 107 7.76 -5.92 -13.93
N GLY A 108 8.05 -5.26 -12.81
CA GLY A 108 9.42 -4.81 -12.47
C GLY A 108 10.32 -5.89 -11.86
N ASP A 109 9.80 -6.69 -10.92
CA ASP A 109 10.68 -7.52 -10.07
C ASP A 109 10.77 -9.01 -10.47
N LEU A 110 9.95 -9.49 -11.42
CA LEU A 110 10.07 -10.87 -11.93
C LEU A 110 11.20 -11.03 -12.95
N VAL A 111 11.59 -9.96 -13.65
CA VAL A 111 12.65 -10.03 -14.67
C VAL A 111 14.06 -10.06 -14.08
N ASN A 112 14.25 -9.52 -12.87
CA ASN A 112 15.56 -9.47 -12.22
C ASN A 112 16.00 -10.85 -11.68
N ASP A 113 15.06 -11.75 -11.38
CA ASP A 113 15.35 -13.11 -10.92
C ASP A 113 15.57 -14.12 -12.07
N ILE A 114 15.08 -13.81 -13.28
CA ILE A 114 15.31 -14.65 -14.48
C ILE A 114 16.66 -14.33 -15.15
N MET A 115 17.16 -13.09 -15.08
CA MET A 115 18.47 -12.73 -15.66
C MET A 115 19.68 -13.08 -14.79
N ARG A 116 19.51 -13.46 -13.52
CA ARG A 116 20.63 -13.80 -12.62
C ARG A 116 20.96 -15.31 -12.58
N LYS A 117 20.34 -16.10 -13.46
CA LYS A 117 20.56 -17.55 -13.57
C LYS A 117 21.18 -18.01 -14.90
N PHE A 118 21.81 -17.10 -15.64
CA PHE A 118 22.73 -17.43 -16.73
C PHE A 118 24.05 -16.68 -16.53
#